data_AF-A0A4D6NDX7-F1
#
_entry.id   AF-A0A4D6NDX7-F1
#
_cell.length_a   1.000
_cell.length_b   1.000
_cell.length_c   1.000
_cell.angle_alpha   90.00
_cell.angle_beta   90.00
_cell.angle_gamma   90.00
#
_symmetry.space_group_name_H-M   'P 1'
#
loop_
_entity.id
_entity.type
_entity.pdbx_description
1 polymer ?
#
loop_
_entity_poly.entity_id
_entity_poly.type
_entity_poly.pdbx_seq_one_letter_code
_entity_poly.pdbx_strand_id
1 'polypeptide(L)'
;MRLMMKVFAVIGLVLLIVHPAAHALSRDQFPPDFVFGASTSAYQVEGAANEDGRKPSIWDTFSHAGNDNGDVACDHYHKYKEDVKLMANMGLEAYRFSISWSRLIPEGRGQVNPKGLQFYNNLIDELINHEHGIKKKRIEKMRLMMKVFAVIGLVLLIVHPAAHALSRDQFPPDFVFGASTSAYQVEGAANEDGRKPSIWDTFSHAGNDNGDVACDHYHKYKEDVKLMANMGLEAYRFSISWSRLIPEGRGQVNPKGLQFYNNLIDELINHGIEAHVTLYHWDLPQALEDEYGGWVSRRVVKDFTKYAEVCFKEFGDRVKYWTTMNEANIHVLMGYDLGLSQPQRCSPNTIMNCSRGNSSTEPYLAAHHMLLAHASAARLYRKKYQGMQHGFIGFSQLLFGFLPQTNSTEDIMAVQRVQDFFIGWFMNPFIFGDYPDIMKKNAGSRLPSFTQKFAGQLTPHNSPLEDWSRVNYLHAYIGSMVDVLRSGLNVKGYFVWSFMDVFEIVGGYELSYGLYYVDMNDPNLRRKPKLSAKWYSNFLKGKPMDPKITTETQNNATVLSHIPSLHSGT
;
A
#
# COMPACT_ATOMS: atom_id res chain seq x y z
N MET A 1 47.85 -8.72 -37.32
CA MET A 1 47.60 -7.27 -37.13
C MET A 1 46.11 -6.92 -36.95
N ARG A 2 45.20 -7.27 -37.87
CA ARG A 2 43.74 -6.96 -37.73
C ARG A 2 43.03 -7.67 -36.55
N LEU A 3 43.54 -8.82 -36.10
CA LEU A 3 43.02 -9.52 -34.91
C LEU A 3 43.50 -8.87 -33.59
N MET A 4 44.73 -8.35 -33.56
CA MET A 4 45.27 -7.60 -32.41
C MET A 4 44.52 -6.28 -32.18
N MET A 5 44.17 -5.54 -33.25
CA MET A 5 43.39 -4.31 -33.11
C MET A 5 41.99 -4.54 -32.54
N LYS A 6 41.38 -5.71 -32.80
CA LYS A 6 40.07 -6.07 -32.20
C LYS A 6 40.20 -6.45 -30.72
N VAL A 7 41.30 -7.10 -30.34
CA VAL A 7 41.59 -7.43 -28.93
C VAL A 7 41.90 -6.17 -28.11
N PHE A 8 42.66 -5.21 -28.66
CA PHE A 8 42.89 -3.92 -27.99
C PHE A 8 41.63 -3.04 -27.89
N ALA A 9 40.71 -3.11 -28.86
CA ALA A 9 39.42 -2.42 -28.76
C ALA A 9 38.51 -3.01 -27.67
N VAL A 10 38.56 -4.33 -27.45
CA VAL A 10 37.82 -5.01 -26.38
C VAL A 10 38.45 -4.74 -25.00
N ILE A 11 39.78 -4.74 -24.90
CA ILE A 11 40.49 -4.41 -23.65
C ILE A 11 40.33 -2.92 -23.29
N GLY A 12 40.32 -2.02 -24.28
CA GLY A 12 40.03 -0.59 -24.08
C GLY A 12 38.59 -0.32 -23.62
N LEU A 13 37.62 -1.14 -24.04
CA LEU A 13 36.23 -1.04 -23.60
C LEU A 13 36.04 -1.52 -22.14
N VAL A 14 36.86 -2.47 -21.68
CA VAL A 14 36.83 -2.99 -20.30
C VAL A 14 37.50 -2.05 -19.30
N LEU A 15 38.52 -1.29 -19.72
CA LEU A 15 39.23 -0.33 -18.87
C LEU A 15 38.50 1.02 -18.66
N LEU A 16 37.46 1.32 -19.45
CA LEU A 16 36.60 2.51 -19.27
C LEU A 16 35.49 2.34 -18.22
N ILE A 17 35.31 1.13 -17.67
CA ILE A 17 34.26 0.82 -16.68
C ILE A 17 34.72 1.12 -15.24
N VAL A 18 35.99 1.48 -15.02
CA VAL A 18 36.54 1.71 -13.68
C VAL A 18 37.15 3.12 -13.56
N HIS A 19 36.33 4.14 -13.77
CA HIS A 19 36.51 5.45 -13.15
C HIS A 19 35.15 6.08 -12.90
N PRO A 20 34.91 6.72 -11.75
CA PRO A 20 33.66 7.42 -11.50
C PRO A 20 33.66 8.67 -12.38
N ALA A 21 33.11 8.55 -13.59
CA ALA A 21 32.71 9.71 -14.35
C ALA A 21 31.69 10.47 -13.48
N ALA A 22 31.99 11.73 -13.20
CA ALA A 22 31.02 12.66 -12.63
C ALA A 22 29.69 12.46 -13.37
N HIS A 23 28.62 12.15 -12.63
CA HIS A 23 27.32 11.88 -13.21
C HIS A 23 26.88 13.11 -13.99
N ALA A 24 26.97 13.04 -15.33
CA ALA A 24 26.48 14.11 -16.18
C ALA A 24 24.97 14.22 -15.97
N LEU A 25 24.50 15.42 -15.66
CA LEU A 25 23.08 15.70 -15.50
C LEU A 25 22.36 15.31 -16.80
N SER A 26 21.34 14.48 -16.70
CA SER A 26 20.58 13.98 -17.85
C SER A 26 19.08 14.17 -17.65
N ARG A 27 18.34 14.37 -18.74
CA ARG A 27 16.90 14.71 -18.70
C ARG A 27 16.03 13.61 -18.11
N ASP A 28 16.47 12.36 -18.19
CA ASP A 28 15.82 11.18 -17.60
C ASP A 28 15.87 11.16 -16.06
N GLN A 29 16.64 12.05 -15.44
CA GLN A 29 16.68 12.23 -13.98
C GLN A 29 15.53 13.12 -13.47
N PHE A 30 14.75 13.74 -14.37
CA PHE A 30 13.60 14.59 -14.03
C PHE A 30 12.28 13.83 -14.30
N PRO A 31 11.18 14.14 -13.57
CA PRO A 31 9.87 13.53 -13.80
C PRO A 31 9.42 13.61 -15.26
N PRO A 32 8.63 12.63 -15.77
CA PRO A 32 8.18 12.61 -17.17
C PRO A 32 7.38 13.83 -17.62
N ASP A 33 6.80 14.58 -16.69
CA ASP A 33 6.01 15.80 -16.88
C ASP A 33 6.81 17.09 -16.62
N PHE A 34 8.11 16.99 -16.32
CA PHE A 34 8.97 18.14 -16.10
C PHE A 34 9.33 18.84 -17.42
N VAL A 35 8.88 20.09 -17.59
CA VAL A 35 9.04 20.86 -18.83
C VAL A 35 10.27 21.76 -18.77
N PHE A 36 11.23 21.54 -19.67
CA PHE A 36 12.34 22.46 -19.88
C PHE A 36 11.98 23.53 -20.90
N GLY A 37 12.09 24.80 -20.53
CA GLY A 37 11.81 25.92 -21.41
C GLY A 37 12.75 27.11 -21.23
N ALA A 38 12.62 28.09 -22.12
CA ALA A 38 13.28 29.39 -22.00
C ALA A 38 12.24 30.51 -21.88
N SER A 39 12.68 31.69 -21.41
CA SER A 39 11.80 32.84 -21.28
C SER A 39 12.43 34.14 -21.71
N THR A 40 11.63 35.03 -22.29
CA THR A 40 12.04 36.37 -22.73
C THR A 40 11.03 37.43 -22.28
N SER A 41 11.46 38.69 -22.28
CA SER A 41 10.61 39.86 -22.06
C SER A 41 10.53 40.71 -23.33
N ALA A 42 9.34 41.19 -23.65
CA ALA A 42 9.00 41.87 -24.89
C ALA A 42 9.92 43.06 -25.15
N TYR A 43 10.12 43.92 -24.16
CA TYR A 43 10.99 45.10 -24.30
C TYR A 43 12.45 44.72 -24.58
N GLN A 44 12.91 43.59 -24.02
CA GLN A 44 14.30 43.15 -24.16
C GLN A 44 14.60 42.49 -25.50
N VAL A 45 13.58 41.96 -26.21
CA VAL A 45 13.82 41.13 -27.40
C VAL A 45 13.10 41.57 -28.66
N GLU A 46 11.91 42.18 -28.57
CA GLU A 46 11.08 42.44 -29.76
C GLU A 46 11.73 43.43 -30.72
N GLY A 47 12.24 44.57 -30.23
CA GLY A 47 12.70 45.65 -31.10
C GLY A 47 11.53 46.31 -31.83
N ALA A 48 11.78 46.82 -33.04
CA ALA A 48 10.78 47.45 -33.92
C ALA A 48 9.93 48.51 -33.17
N ALA A 49 10.60 49.41 -32.45
CA ALA A 49 9.95 50.29 -31.48
C ALA A 49 8.93 51.28 -32.09
N ASN A 50 9.14 51.66 -33.35
CA ASN A 50 8.35 52.67 -34.07
C ASN A 50 7.53 52.08 -35.22
N GLU A 51 7.40 50.75 -35.28
CA GLU A 51 6.76 50.05 -36.38
C GLU A 51 5.33 49.62 -36.03
N ASP A 52 4.53 49.44 -37.08
CA ASP A 52 3.23 48.77 -37.03
C ASP A 52 2.27 49.31 -35.95
N GLY A 53 2.34 50.61 -35.67
CA GLY A 53 1.44 51.29 -34.74
C GLY A 53 1.76 51.08 -33.26
N ARG A 54 2.90 50.48 -32.89
CA ARG A 54 3.38 50.49 -31.50
C ARG A 54 3.62 51.93 -31.03
N LYS A 55 3.29 52.21 -29.78
CA LYS A 55 3.60 53.48 -29.10
C LYS A 55 4.70 53.31 -28.05
N PRO A 56 5.36 54.40 -27.63
CA PRO A 56 6.34 54.34 -26.55
C PRO A 56 5.74 53.80 -25.26
N SER A 57 6.46 52.90 -24.61
CA SER A 57 6.25 52.45 -23.24
C SER A 57 7.13 53.23 -22.27
N ILE A 58 6.92 53.05 -20.97
CA ILE A 58 7.81 53.64 -19.95
C ILE A 58 9.27 53.22 -20.12
N TRP A 59 9.53 52.01 -20.64
CA TRP A 59 10.88 51.52 -20.91
C TRP A 59 11.55 52.24 -22.09
N ASP A 60 10.77 52.61 -23.11
CA ASP A 60 11.27 53.43 -24.23
C ASP A 60 11.70 54.80 -23.70
N THR A 61 10.82 55.49 -22.96
CA THR A 61 11.13 56.80 -22.36
C THR A 61 12.32 56.74 -21.42
N PHE A 62 12.42 55.69 -20.61
CA PHE A 62 13.53 55.52 -19.66
C PHE A 62 14.87 55.31 -20.36
N SER A 63 14.92 54.39 -21.34
CA SER A 63 16.19 54.03 -22.00
C SER A 63 16.69 55.09 -22.99
N HIS A 64 15.79 55.83 -23.65
CA HIS A 64 16.16 56.94 -24.54
C HIS A 64 16.82 58.13 -23.83
N ALA A 65 16.82 58.15 -22.49
CA ALA A 65 17.63 59.10 -21.72
C ALA A 65 19.13 58.72 -21.68
N GLY A 66 19.49 57.49 -22.06
CA GLY A 66 20.86 56.98 -22.15
C GLY A 66 21.32 56.73 -23.60
N ASN A 67 22.54 56.19 -23.75
CA ASN A 67 23.12 55.88 -25.07
C ASN A 67 22.67 54.53 -25.63
N ASP A 68 22.12 53.63 -24.80
CA ASP A 68 21.64 52.30 -25.19
C ASP A 68 20.11 52.20 -25.02
N ASN A 69 19.41 51.59 -25.98
CA ASN A 69 17.97 51.44 -25.94
C ASN A 69 17.49 50.13 -26.59
N GLY A 70 16.21 49.80 -26.38
CA GLY A 70 15.56 48.60 -26.91
C GLY A 70 14.94 48.77 -28.30
N ASP A 71 15.28 49.81 -29.06
CA ASP A 71 14.59 50.11 -30.32
C ASP A 71 14.75 49.00 -31.36
N VAL A 72 15.92 48.37 -31.38
CA VAL A 72 16.26 47.23 -32.23
C VAL A 72 16.30 45.92 -31.43
N ALA A 73 16.80 45.94 -30.20
CA ALA A 73 16.98 44.75 -29.36
C ALA A 73 17.69 43.59 -30.12
N CYS A 74 17.23 42.35 -29.97
CA CYS A 74 17.62 41.23 -30.85
C CYS A 74 16.67 41.04 -32.04
N ASP A 75 15.75 41.98 -32.24
CA ASP A 75 14.85 42.05 -33.40
C ASP A 75 13.93 40.83 -33.54
N HIS A 76 13.46 40.29 -32.41
CA HIS A 76 12.54 39.15 -32.38
C HIS A 76 11.24 39.45 -33.13
N TYR A 77 10.85 40.73 -33.26
CA TYR A 77 9.69 41.13 -34.03
C TYR A 77 9.75 40.66 -35.49
N HIS A 78 10.93 40.79 -36.11
CA HIS A 78 11.15 40.33 -37.47
C HIS A 78 11.67 38.89 -37.55
N LYS A 79 12.38 38.43 -36.51
CA LYS A 79 13.14 37.18 -36.51
C LYS A 79 12.52 36.04 -35.71
N TYR A 80 11.26 36.17 -35.31
CA TYR A 80 10.61 35.18 -34.45
C TYR A 80 10.65 33.75 -35.03
N LYS A 81 10.67 33.59 -36.36
CA LYS A 81 10.78 32.27 -37.00
C LYS A 81 12.14 31.63 -36.78
N GLU A 82 13.21 32.41 -36.96
CA GLU A 82 14.58 32.00 -36.69
C GLU A 82 14.78 31.67 -35.21
N ASP A 83 14.20 32.48 -34.33
CA ASP A 83 14.30 32.30 -32.89
C ASP A 83 13.52 31.08 -32.40
N VAL A 84 12.32 30.82 -32.93
CA VAL A 84 11.57 29.58 -32.69
C VAL A 84 12.35 28.36 -33.16
N LYS A 85 13.00 28.45 -34.33
CA LYS A 85 13.88 27.40 -34.83
C LYS A 85 15.10 27.17 -33.93
N LEU A 86 15.68 28.23 -33.36
CA LEU A 86 16.79 28.11 -32.41
C LEU A 86 16.34 27.37 -31.14
N MET A 87 15.19 27.75 -30.58
CA MET A 87 14.61 27.09 -29.40
C MET A 87 14.32 25.60 -29.66
N ALA A 88 13.79 25.28 -30.84
CA ALA A 88 13.56 23.90 -31.27
C ALA A 88 14.87 23.10 -31.38
N ASN A 89 15.95 23.71 -31.89
CA ASN A 89 17.26 23.07 -31.99
C ASN A 89 17.90 22.81 -30.62
N MET A 90 17.60 23.63 -29.61
CA MET A 90 18.06 23.44 -28.23
C MET A 90 17.29 22.34 -27.48
N GLY A 91 16.19 21.81 -28.04
CA GLY A 91 15.35 20.83 -27.36
C GLY A 91 14.53 21.42 -26.21
N LEU A 92 14.14 22.69 -26.33
CA LEU A 92 13.20 23.33 -25.42
C LEU A 92 11.77 22.87 -25.73
N GLU A 93 11.01 22.55 -24.68
CA GLU A 93 9.64 22.06 -24.76
C GLU A 93 8.62 23.16 -24.46
N ALA A 94 9.07 24.28 -23.88
CA ALA A 94 8.24 25.45 -23.64
C ALA A 94 8.99 26.76 -23.90
N TYR A 95 8.23 27.79 -24.28
CA TYR A 95 8.70 29.16 -24.38
C TYR A 95 7.73 30.09 -23.66
N ARG A 96 8.22 30.79 -22.64
CA ARG A 96 7.44 31.79 -21.88
C ARG A 96 7.85 33.18 -22.35
N PHE A 97 6.95 33.90 -23.00
CA PHE A 97 7.18 35.28 -23.43
C PHE A 97 6.11 36.22 -22.90
N SER A 98 6.44 37.50 -22.76
CA SER A 98 5.47 38.53 -22.41
C SER A 98 4.90 39.19 -23.67
N ILE A 99 3.67 39.66 -23.60
CA ILE A 99 3.03 40.45 -24.65
C ILE A 99 3.21 41.95 -24.32
N SER A 100 3.70 42.74 -25.27
CA SER A 100 3.88 44.18 -25.12
C SER A 100 2.54 44.90 -25.17
N TRP A 101 2.18 45.53 -24.05
CA TRP A 101 0.98 46.37 -23.97
C TRP A 101 1.02 47.49 -24.99
N SER A 102 2.14 48.21 -25.12
CA SER A 102 2.22 49.37 -26.01
C SER A 102 2.22 49.00 -27.50
N ARG A 103 2.43 47.70 -27.83
CA ARG A 103 2.25 47.16 -29.17
C ARG A 103 0.82 46.68 -29.40
N LEU A 104 0.18 46.05 -28.41
CA LEU A 104 -1.16 45.48 -28.54
C LEU A 104 -2.29 46.50 -28.35
N ILE A 105 -2.13 47.44 -27.41
CA ILE A 105 -3.07 48.52 -27.10
C ILE A 105 -2.26 49.83 -26.96
N PRO A 106 -1.87 50.45 -28.09
CA PRO A 106 -0.89 51.53 -28.08
C PRO A 106 -1.33 52.80 -27.36
N GLU A 107 -2.64 53.08 -27.33
CA GLU A 107 -3.23 54.21 -26.61
C GLU A 107 -3.43 53.93 -25.09
N GLY A 108 -2.93 52.79 -24.61
CA GLY A 108 -3.08 52.31 -23.22
C GLY A 108 -4.48 51.76 -22.88
N ARG A 109 -5.50 52.16 -23.64
CA ARG A 109 -6.90 51.73 -23.54
C ARG A 109 -7.56 51.75 -24.92
N GLY A 110 -8.60 50.94 -25.11
CA GLY A 110 -9.41 50.98 -26.33
C GLY A 110 -9.04 49.89 -27.35
N GLN A 111 -9.00 50.25 -28.64
CA GLN A 111 -8.92 49.29 -29.73
C GLN A 111 -7.57 48.57 -29.78
N VAL A 112 -7.64 47.28 -30.13
CA VAL A 112 -6.45 46.44 -30.35
C VAL A 112 -5.78 46.86 -31.66
N ASN A 113 -4.46 46.99 -31.62
CA ASN A 113 -3.64 47.18 -32.81
C ASN A 113 -3.62 45.88 -33.64
N PRO A 114 -4.23 45.85 -34.84
CA PRO A 114 -4.35 44.63 -35.63
C PRO A 114 -2.99 44.07 -36.06
N LYS A 115 -1.98 44.93 -36.28
CA LYS A 115 -0.64 44.51 -36.65
C LYS A 115 0.12 43.90 -35.48
N GLY A 116 0.01 44.51 -34.29
CA GLY A 116 0.55 43.95 -33.05
C GLY A 116 -0.06 42.59 -32.71
N LEU A 117 -1.39 42.45 -32.85
CA LEU A 117 -2.07 41.16 -32.66
C LEU A 117 -1.61 40.11 -33.67
N GLN A 118 -1.46 40.49 -34.94
CA GLN A 118 -0.99 39.60 -35.99
C GLN A 118 0.42 39.06 -35.70
N PHE A 119 1.33 39.89 -35.19
CA PHE A 119 2.66 39.43 -34.78
C PHE A 119 2.60 38.33 -33.71
N TYR A 120 1.84 38.54 -32.62
CA TYR A 120 1.73 37.53 -31.56
C TYR A 120 1.05 36.25 -32.02
N ASN A 121 0.01 36.36 -32.86
CA ASN A 121 -0.63 35.19 -33.45
C ASN A 121 0.34 34.41 -34.32
N ASN A 122 1.11 35.08 -35.18
CA ASN A 122 2.10 34.42 -36.03
C ASN A 122 3.20 33.73 -35.20
N LEU A 123 3.67 34.35 -34.11
CA LEU A 123 4.63 33.74 -33.20
C LEU A 123 4.05 32.49 -32.52
N ILE A 124 2.80 32.56 -32.03
CA ILE A 124 2.10 31.43 -31.42
C ILE A 124 1.90 30.30 -32.44
N ASP A 125 1.47 30.62 -33.66
CA ASP A 125 1.27 29.65 -34.73
C ASP A 125 2.59 28.97 -35.11
N GLU A 126 3.70 29.71 -35.19
CA GLU A 126 5.03 29.16 -35.47
C GLU A 126 5.49 28.20 -34.36
N LEU A 127 5.27 28.56 -33.08
CA LEU A 127 5.54 27.69 -31.92
C LEU A 127 4.72 26.40 -31.99
N ILE A 128 3.42 26.50 -32.28
CA ILE A 128 2.51 25.35 -32.40
C ILE A 128 2.89 24.47 -33.61
N ASN A 129 3.25 25.05 -34.74
CA ASN A 129 3.66 24.32 -35.94
C ASN A 129 4.96 23.53 -35.70
N HIS A 130 5.92 24.14 -34.99
CA HIS A 130 7.13 23.45 -34.56
C HIS A 130 6.85 22.35 -33.53
N GLU A 131 5.94 22.56 -32.57
CA GLU A 131 5.50 21.53 -31.62
C GLU A 131 4.91 20.31 -32.33
N HIS A 132 4.03 20.52 -33.32
CA HIS A 132 3.47 19.45 -34.15
C HIS A 132 4.54 18.74 -34.98
N GLY A 133 5.53 19.48 -35.50
CA GLY A 133 6.68 18.92 -36.20
C GLY A 133 7.58 18.05 -35.30
N ILE A 134 7.81 18.48 -34.05
CA ILE A 134 8.56 17.74 -33.04
C ILE A 134 7.77 16.51 -32.59
N LYS A 135 6.47 16.63 -32.30
CA LYS A 135 5.60 15.49 -31.97
C LYS A 135 5.54 14.50 -33.12
N LYS A 136 5.42 14.94 -34.38
CA LYS A 136 5.42 14.07 -35.57
C LYS A 136 6.77 13.38 -35.78
N LYS A 137 7.90 14.09 -35.66
CA LYS A 137 9.24 13.48 -35.70
C LYS A 137 9.49 12.54 -34.51
N ARG A 138 8.95 12.85 -33.33
CA ARG A 138 9.00 11.97 -32.15
C ARG A 138 8.14 10.74 -32.36
N ILE A 139 6.95 10.85 -32.96
CA ILE A 139 6.09 9.73 -33.34
C ILE A 139 6.70 8.90 -34.49
N GLU A 140 7.35 9.51 -35.47
CA GLU A 140 8.03 8.80 -36.56
C GLU A 140 9.32 8.12 -36.09
N LYS A 141 10.12 8.81 -35.25
CA LYS A 141 11.28 8.21 -34.58
C LYS A 141 10.83 7.12 -33.61
N MET A 142 9.72 7.31 -32.90
CA MET A 142 9.12 6.30 -32.04
C MET A 142 8.49 5.17 -32.85
N ARG A 143 7.95 5.39 -34.05
CA ARG A 143 7.48 4.34 -34.98
C ARG A 143 8.63 3.59 -35.63
N LEU A 144 9.72 4.26 -35.97
CA LEU A 144 10.94 3.64 -36.50
C LEU A 144 11.65 2.86 -35.39
N MET A 145 11.73 3.43 -34.20
CA MET A 145 12.26 2.79 -33.00
C MET A 145 11.34 1.66 -32.55
N MET A 146 10.01 1.78 -32.65
CA MET A 146 9.05 0.70 -32.45
C MET A 146 9.11 -0.36 -33.55
N LYS A 147 9.48 -0.02 -34.79
CA LYS A 147 9.72 -1.01 -35.86
C LYS A 147 11.04 -1.73 -35.66
N VAL A 148 12.09 -1.02 -35.23
CA VAL A 148 13.38 -1.61 -34.84
C VAL A 148 13.21 -2.41 -33.55
N PHE A 149 12.43 -1.95 -32.57
CA PHE A 149 12.01 -2.68 -31.37
C PHE A 149 10.98 -3.75 -31.67
N ALA A 150 10.25 -3.71 -32.79
CA ALA A 150 9.37 -4.79 -33.22
C ALA A 150 10.16 -5.85 -33.98
N VAL A 151 11.26 -5.51 -34.66
CA VAL A 151 12.17 -6.49 -35.29
C VAL A 151 13.12 -7.08 -34.25
N ILE A 152 13.73 -6.26 -33.39
CA ILE A 152 14.45 -6.69 -32.18
C ILE A 152 13.47 -7.40 -31.24
N GLY A 153 12.24 -6.91 -31.13
CA GLY A 153 11.16 -7.55 -30.37
C GLY A 153 10.66 -8.83 -31.02
N LEU A 154 10.70 -9.01 -32.35
CA LEU A 154 10.37 -10.27 -33.01
C LEU A 154 11.50 -11.28 -32.82
N VAL A 155 12.75 -10.83 -32.84
CA VAL A 155 13.94 -11.63 -32.52
C VAL A 155 14.01 -11.96 -31.01
N LEU A 156 13.55 -11.05 -30.13
CA LEU A 156 13.33 -11.24 -28.68
C LEU A 156 11.93 -11.81 -28.34
N LEU A 157 11.07 -12.08 -29.32
CA LEU A 157 9.84 -12.86 -29.14
C LEU A 157 10.13 -14.32 -29.45
N ILE A 158 11.12 -14.58 -30.32
CA ILE A 158 11.77 -15.89 -30.48
C ILE A 158 12.70 -16.19 -29.29
N VAL A 159 13.21 -15.15 -28.61
CA VAL A 159 13.87 -15.27 -27.30
C VAL A 159 13.07 -14.45 -26.29
N HIS A 160 11.89 -14.94 -25.88
CA HIS A 160 11.16 -14.39 -24.73
C HIS A 160 12.19 -14.07 -23.64
N PRO A 161 12.36 -12.81 -23.19
CA PRO A 161 12.76 -12.66 -21.81
C PRO A 161 11.56 -13.26 -21.08
N ALA A 162 11.77 -14.44 -20.48
CA ALA A 162 10.89 -14.92 -19.45
C ALA A 162 10.45 -13.70 -18.64
N ALA A 163 9.14 -13.52 -18.41
CA ALA A 163 8.68 -12.59 -17.39
C ALA A 163 9.65 -12.78 -16.21
N HIS A 164 10.46 -11.75 -15.90
CA HIS A 164 11.58 -11.93 -14.99
C HIS A 164 10.97 -12.56 -13.74
N ALA A 165 11.40 -13.79 -13.44
CA ALA A 165 10.79 -14.56 -12.37
C ALA A 165 10.84 -13.69 -11.11
N LEU A 166 9.70 -13.56 -10.43
CA LEU A 166 9.57 -12.75 -9.23
C LEU A 166 10.73 -13.09 -8.28
N SER A 167 11.50 -12.08 -7.88
CA SER A 167 12.72 -12.28 -7.12
C SER A 167 12.85 -11.29 -5.98
N ARG A 168 13.46 -11.74 -4.88
CA ARG A 168 13.60 -10.97 -3.62
C ARG A 168 14.44 -9.70 -3.80
N ASP A 169 15.34 -9.68 -4.77
CA ASP A 169 16.19 -8.54 -5.15
C ASP A 169 15.44 -7.39 -5.82
N GLN A 170 14.19 -7.62 -6.25
CA GLN A 170 13.31 -6.57 -6.78
C GLN A 170 12.72 -5.67 -5.67
N PHE A 171 12.92 -6.04 -4.40
CA PHE A 171 12.44 -5.30 -3.24
C PHE A 171 13.59 -4.56 -2.56
N PRO A 172 13.33 -3.39 -1.95
CA PRO A 172 14.32 -2.68 -1.13
C PRO A 172 14.95 -3.58 -0.06
N PRO A 173 16.22 -3.36 0.32
CA PRO A 173 16.87 -4.13 1.39
C PRO A 173 16.16 -4.01 2.75
N ASP A 174 15.47 -2.89 3.00
CA ASP A 174 14.69 -2.63 4.22
C ASP A 174 13.23 -3.12 4.13
N PHE A 175 12.82 -3.74 3.02
CA PHE A 175 11.48 -4.30 2.88
C PHE A 175 11.40 -5.63 3.62
N VAL A 176 10.43 -5.73 4.55
CA VAL A 176 10.29 -6.87 5.46
C VAL A 176 9.26 -7.88 4.94
N PHE A 177 9.66 -9.14 4.86
CA PHE A 177 8.78 -10.25 4.56
C PHE A 177 8.48 -11.09 5.81
N GLY A 178 7.18 -11.25 6.05
CA GLY A 178 6.65 -11.85 7.25
C GLY A 178 5.53 -12.85 7.04
N ALA A 179 5.08 -13.44 8.13
CA ALA A 179 3.92 -14.30 8.21
C ALA A 179 3.16 -13.98 9.49
N SER A 180 1.86 -14.26 9.50
CA SER A 180 0.96 -13.85 10.57
C SER A 180 0.18 -15.01 11.17
N THR A 181 -0.19 -14.84 12.45
CA THR A 181 -1.16 -15.66 13.18
C THR A 181 -1.89 -14.80 14.22
N SER A 182 -2.88 -15.35 14.92
CA SER A 182 -3.52 -14.72 16.07
C SER A 182 -3.68 -15.70 17.24
N ALA A 183 -3.67 -15.17 18.45
CA ALA A 183 -3.59 -15.92 19.70
C ALA A 183 -4.67 -17.01 19.80
N TYR A 184 -5.95 -16.65 19.69
CA TYR A 184 -7.04 -17.62 19.79
C TYR A 184 -6.98 -18.69 18.70
N GLN A 185 -6.46 -18.35 17.52
CA GLN A 185 -6.44 -19.24 16.38
C GLN A 185 -5.28 -20.26 16.40
N VAL A 186 -4.22 -20.01 17.18
CA VAL A 186 -3.03 -20.89 17.21
C VAL A 186 -2.60 -21.36 18.60
N GLU A 187 -2.82 -20.59 19.66
CA GLU A 187 -2.21 -20.89 20.96
C GLU A 187 -2.72 -22.19 21.59
N GLY A 188 -4.03 -22.38 21.64
CA GLY A 188 -4.61 -23.43 22.48
C GLY A 188 -4.40 -23.16 23.97
N ALA A 189 -4.26 -24.24 24.74
CA ALA A 189 -4.03 -24.20 26.19
C ALA A 189 -5.05 -23.26 26.88
N ALA A 190 -6.32 -23.38 26.49
CA ALA A 190 -7.36 -22.40 26.82
C ALA A 190 -7.61 -22.26 28.33
N ASN A 191 -7.42 -23.34 29.10
CA ASN A 191 -7.65 -23.39 30.54
C ASN A 191 -6.37 -23.64 31.36
N GLU A 192 -5.21 -23.41 30.77
CA GLU A 192 -3.92 -23.68 31.41
C GLU A 192 -3.30 -22.41 32.01
N ASP A 193 -2.46 -22.61 33.03
CA ASP A 193 -1.53 -21.61 33.53
C ASP A 193 -2.18 -20.25 33.87
N GLY A 194 -3.42 -20.30 34.35
CA GLY A 194 -4.16 -19.13 34.84
C GLY A 194 -4.82 -18.28 33.75
N ARG A 195 -4.80 -18.68 32.47
CA ARG A 195 -5.65 -18.06 31.44
C ARG A 195 -7.12 -18.19 31.82
N LYS A 196 -7.91 -17.16 31.49
CA LYS A 196 -9.37 -17.18 31.62
C LYS A 196 -10.05 -17.08 30.24
N PRO A 197 -11.35 -17.43 30.13
CA PRO A 197 -12.07 -17.34 28.87
C PRO A 197 -12.06 -15.93 28.28
N SER A 198 -11.91 -15.88 26.96
CA SER A 198 -12.23 -14.74 26.12
C SER A 198 -13.64 -14.91 25.52
N ILE A 199 -14.13 -13.87 24.83
CA ILE A 199 -15.40 -13.91 24.09
C ILE A 199 -15.43 -15.00 23.02
N TRP A 200 -14.26 -15.40 22.52
CA TRP A 200 -14.12 -16.48 21.56
C TRP A 200 -14.33 -17.87 22.17
N ASP A 201 -13.80 -18.11 23.37
CA ASP A 201 -14.00 -19.38 24.09
C ASP A 201 -15.50 -19.59 24.32
N THR A 202 -16.17 -18.59 24.90
CA THR A 202 -17.62 -18.62 25.17
C THR A 202 -18.46 -18.83 23.90
N PHE A 203 -18.11 -18.14 22.80
CA PHE A 203 -18.85 -18.24 21.55
C PHE A 203 -18.68 -19.62 20.89
N SER A 204 -17.44 -20.10 20.77
CA SER A 204 -17.15 -21.35 20.05
C SER A 204 -17.51 -22.61 20.85
N HIS A 205 -17.56 -22.56 22.19
CA HIS A 205 -18.06 -23.67 23.02
C HIS A 205 -19.55 -23.99 22.81
N ALA A 206 -20.30 -23.12 22.13
CA ALA A 206 -21.66 -23.43 21.68
C ALA A 206 -21.69 -24.26 20.37
N GLY A 207 -20.57 -24.36 19.65
CA GLY A 207 -20.41 -25.09 18.40
C GLY A 207 -19.63 -26.40 18.56
N ASN A 208 -19.31 -27.04 17.43
CA ASN A 208 -18.59 -28.32 17.39
C ASN A 208 -17.05 -28.16 17.38
N ASP A 209 -16.53 -27.05 16.85
CA ASP A 209 -15.11 -26.74 16.77
C ASP A 209 -14.78 -25.51 17.64
N ASN A 210 -13.59 -25.51 18.26
CA ASN A 210 -13.12 -24.40 19.09
C ASN A 210 -11.58 -24.28 19.07
N GLY A 211 -11.08 -23.22 19.71
CA GLY A 211 -9.65 -22.93 19.85
C GLY A 211 -9.01 -23.49 21.12
N ASP A 212 -9.63 -24.48 21.79
CA ASP A 212 -9.14 -24.98 23.09
C ASP A 212 -7.71 -25.53 23.01
N VAL A 213 -7.45 -26.24 21.91
CA VAL A 213 -6.14 -26.78 21.55
C VAL A 213 -5.54 -26.03 20.36
N ALA A 214 -6.35 -25.61 19.37
CA ALA A 214 -5.86 -24.99 18.14
C ALA A 214 -4.77 -25.85 17.47
N CYS A 215 -3.63 -25.25 17.12
CA CYS A 215 -2.44 -26.01 16.73
C CYS A 215 -1.43 -26.14 17.89
N ASP A 216 -1.81 -25.82 19.13
CA ASP A 216 -0.99 -25.93 20.33
C ASP A 216 0.31 -25.11 20.26
N HIS A 217 0.25 -23.92 19.67
CA HIS A 217 1.40 -23.02 19.59
C HIS A 217 1.91 -22.61 20.99
N TYR A 218 1.06 -22.61 22.01
CA TYR A 218 1.46 -22.31 23.39
C TYR A 218 2.60 -23.23 23.87
N HIS A 219 2.51 -24.52 23.59
CA HIS A 219 3.56 -25.49 23.94
C HIS A 219 4.63 -25.64 22.84
N LYS A 220 4.26 -25.40 21.58
CA LYS A 220 5.09 -25.71 20.41
C LYS A 220 5.79 -24.53 19.77
N TYR A 221 5.71 -23.33 20.34
CA TYR A 221 6.26 -22.12 19.73
C TYR A 221 7.73 -22.24 19.31
N LYS A 222 8.59 -22.98 20.03
CA LYS A 222 9.99 -23.20 19.63
C LYS A 222 10.12 -23.97 18.32
N GLU A 223 9.28 -25.00 18.13
CA GLU A 223 9.23 -25.74 16.87
C GLU A 223 8.77 -24.82 15.74
N ASP A 224 7.76 -24.00 16.01
CA ASP A 224 7.19 -23.07 15.04
C ASP A 224 8.19 -21.96 14.66
N VAL A 225 8.88 -21.34 15.62
CA VAL A 225 9.93 -20.33 15.37
C VAL A 225 11.09 -20.94 14.59
N LYS A 226 11.49 -22.17 14.89
CA LYS A 226 12.52 -22.88 14.11
C LYS A 226 12.08 -23.08 12.65
N LEU A 227 10.82 -23.38 12.40
CA LEU A 227 10.28 -23.46 11.04
C LEU A 227 10.27 -22.09 10.34
N MET A 228 9.95 -21.00 11.05
CA MET A 228 10.04 -19.64 10.53
C MET A 228 11.50 -19.30 10.14
N ALA A 229 12.45 -19.51 11.04
CA ALA A 229 13.87 -19.28 10.78
C ALA A 229 14.37 -20.10 9.58
N ASN A 230 14.00 -21.39 9.54
CA ASN A 230 14.32 -22.27 8.41
C ASN A 230 13.66 -21.82 7.11
N MET A 231 12.52 -21.14 7.14
CA MET A 231 11.90 -20.57 5.95
C MET A 231 12.69 -19.36 5.42
N GLY A 232 13.36 -18.61 6.30
CA GLY A 232 14.00 -17.33 5.98
C GLY A 232 13.10 -16.13 6.28
N LEU A 233 12.17 -16.28 7.22
CA LEU A 233 11.26 -15.23 7.67
C LEU A 233 12.02 -14.11 8.39
N GLU A 234 11.75 -12.86 8.02
CA GLU A 234 12.41 -11.68 8.62
C GLU A 234 11.59 -11.14 9.80
N ALA A 235 10.26 -11.29 9.77
CA ALA A 235 9.38 -10.84 10.84
C ALA A 235 8.18 -11.76 11.06
N TYR A 236 7.76 -11.92 12.31
CA TYR A 236 6.56 -12.66 12.67
C TYR A 236 5.54 -11.74 13.33
N ARG A 237 4.34 -11.69 12.73
CA ARG A 237 3.21 -10.97 13.29
C ARG A 237 2.33 -11.93 14.10
N PHE A 238 2.23 -11.70 15.40
CA PHE A 238 1.35 -12.46 16.29
C PHE A 238 0.55 -11.52 17.19
N SER A 239 -0.47 -12.03 17.88
CA SER A 239 -1.19 -11.26 18.88
C SER A 239 -0.91 -11.77 20.29
N ILE A 240 -1.02 -10.87 21.26
CA ILE A 240 -1.02 -11.24 22.68
C ILE A 240 -2.46 -11.50 23.09
N SER A 241 -2.73 -12.67 23.67
CA SER A 241 -4.01 -12.96 24.29
C SER A 241 -4.22 -12.10 25.54
N TRP A 242 -5.20 -11.21 25.51
CA TRP A 242 -5.52 -10.36 26.67
C TRP A 242 -5.95 -11.24 27.85
N SER A 243 -6.82 -12.22 27.64
CA SER A 243 -7.30 -13.11 28.70
C SER A 243 -6.25 -14.10 29.23
N ARG A 244 -5.11 -14.27 28.52
CA ARG A 244 -3.95 -14.98 29.06
C ARG A 244 -3.06 -14.07 29.90
N LEU A 245 -2.81 -12.84 29.44
CA LEU A 245 -1.91 -11.90 30.11
C LEU A 245 -2.55 -11.25 31.35
N ILE A 246 -3.82 -10.84 31.24
CA ILE A 246 -4.60 -10.23 32.32
C ILE A 246 -5.97 -10.94 32.36
N PRO A 247 -6.10 -12.03 33.13
CA PRO A 247 -7.21 -12.97 32.96
C PRO A 247 -8.61 -12.40 33.23
N GLU A 248 -8.76 -11.55 34.26
CA GLU A 248 -10.03 -10.86 34.55
C GLU A 248 -10.22 -9.59 33.70
N GLY A 249 -9.38 -9.40 32.68
CA GLY A 249 -9.28 -8.18 31.86
C GLY A 249 -8.70 -6.96 32.59
N ARG A 250 -8.69 -6.98 33.93
CA ARG A 250 -8.08 -5.99 34.82
C ARG A 250 -7.29 -6.68 35.93
N GLY A 251 -6.44 -5.90 36.59
CA GLY A 251 -5.76 -6.34 37.81
C GLY A 251 -4.36 -6.84 37.53
N GLN A 252 -3.98 -7.95 38.18
CA GLN A 252 -2.63 -8.47 38.15
C GLN A 252 -2.32 -9.17 36.83
N VAL A 253 -1.07 -9.02 36.39
CA VAL A 253 -0.53 -9.77 35.26
C VAL A 253 -0.38 -11.23 35.68
N ASN A 254 -0.83 -12.15 34.83
CA ASN A 254 -0.59 -13.57 35.00
C ASN A 254 0.90 -13.87 34.72
N PRO A 255 1.69 -14.33 35.72
CA PRO A 255 3.11 -14.57 35.54
C PRO A 255 3.43 -15.61 34.46
N LYS A 256 2.58 -16.63 34.30
CA LYS A 256 2.78 -17.68 33.30
C LYS A 256 2.48 -17.20 31.88
N GLY A 257 1.39 -16.43 31.72
CA GLY A 257 1.11 -15.74 30.46
C GLY A 257 2.23 -14.77 30.06
N LEU A 258 2.73 -13.98 31.02
CA LEU A 258 3.87 -13.09 30.81
C LEU A 258 5.14 -13.84 30.41
N GLN A 259 5.43 -14.97 31.08
CA GLN A 259 6.58 -15.82 30.77
C GLN A 259 6.49 -16.38 29.35
N PHE A 260 5.32 -16.85 28.92
CA PHE A 260 5.12 -17.37 27.56
C PHE A 260 5.48 -16.35 26.48
N TYR A 261 4.91 -15.14 26.54
CA TYR A 261 5.21 -14.12 25.52
C TYR A 261 6.66 -13.62 25.57
N ASN A 262 7.26 -13.49 26.76
CA ASN A 262 8.69 -13.19 26.85
C ASN A 262 9.53 -14.25 26.14
N ASN A 263 9.28 -15.53 26.43
CA ASN A 263 10.03 -16.62 25.82
C ASN A 263 9.81 -16.69 24.31
N LEU A 264 8.58 -16.46 23.82
CA LEU A 264 8.29 -16.40 22.38
C LEU A 264 9.06 -15.26 21.70
N ILE A 265 9.03 -14.06 22.28
CA ILE A 265 9.74 -12.88 21.75
C ILE A 265 11.25 -13.13 21.74
N ASP A 266 11.79 -13.69 22.82
CA ASP A 266 13.22 -14.01 22.91
C ASP A 266 13.62 -15.07 21.89
N GLU A 267 12.82 -16.12 21.71
CA GLU A 267 13.08 -17.17 20.71
C GLU A 267 13.09 -16.60 19.29
N LEU A 268 12.14 -15.72 18.95
CA LEU A 268 12.10 -15.04 17.65
C LEU A 268 13.38 -14.22 17.40
N ILE A 269 13.75 -13.38 18.37
CA ILE A 269 14.91 -12.49 18.27
C ILE A 269 16.21 -13.28 18.21
N ASN A 270 16.34 -14.37 18.97
CA ASN A 270 17.48 -15.28 18.92
C ASN A 270 17.68 -15.91 17.53
N HIS A 271 16.60 -15.99 16.74
CA HIS A 271 16.61 -16.45 15.36
C HIS A 271 16.66 -15.32 14.32
N GLY A 272 16.81 -14.06 14.75
CA GLY A 272 16.87 -12.89 13.86
C GLY A 272 15.51 -12.51 13.26
N ILE A 273 14.41 -12.91 13.90
CA ILE A 273 13.04 -12.63 13.43
C ILE A 273 12.46 -11.48 14.26
N GLU A 274 12.03 -10.41 13.60
CA GLU A 274 11.42 -9.26 14.26
C GLU A 274 10.00 -9.59 14.77
N ALA A 275 9.70 -9.19 16.01
CA ALA A 275 8.39 -9.35 16.61
C ALA A 275 7.45 -8.19 16.25
N HIS A 276 6.39 -8.48 15.48
CA HIS A 276 5.30 -7.55 15.18
C HIS A 276 4.07 -7.92 16.00
N VAL A 277 3.75 -7.14 17.03
CA VAL A 277 2.72 -7.53 18.01
C VAL A 277 1.40 -6.81 17.75
N THR A 278 0.33 -7.61 17.66
CA THR A 278 -1.05 -7.14 17.67
C THR A 278 -1.61 -7.22 19.08
N LEU A 279 -2.08 -6.10 19.64
CA LEU A 279 -2.59 -6.05 21.01
C LEU A 279 -3.97 -6.69 21.14
N TYR A 280 -4.86 -6.48 20.18
CA TYR A 280 -6.20 -7.04 20.18
C TYR A 280 -6.53 -7.71 18.85
N HIS A 281 -6.79 -9.01 18.91
CA HIS A 281 -7.23 -9.81 17.77
C HIS A 281 -8.53 -10.56 18.13
N TRP A 282 -9.52 -9.77 18.53
CA TRP A 282 -10.91 -10.18 18.78
C TRP A 282 -11.11 -11.08 20.00
N ASP A 283 -10.13 -11.13 20.89
CA ASP A 283 -10.01 -12.05 22.03
C ASP A 283 -10.28 -11.34 23.37
N LEU A 284 -11.30 -10.48 23.43
CA LEU A 284 -11.65 -9.72 24.63
C LEU A 284 -11.89 -10.68 25.81
N PRO A 285 -11.34 -10.43 27.02
CA PRO A 285 -11.65 -11.25 28.20
C PRO A 285 -13.15 -11.28 28.47
N GLN A 286 -13.71 -12.48 28.66
CA GLN A 286 -15.15 -12.68 28.84
C GLN A 286 -15.69 -11.88 30.03
N ALA A 287 -14.90 -11.75 31.11
CA ALA A 287 -15.26 -10.97 32.29
C ALA A 287 -15.65 -9.51 31.96
N LEU A 288 -15.03 -8.90 30.94
CA LEU A 288 -15.34 -7.54 30.50
C LEU A 288 -16.61 -7.46 29.65
N GLU A 289 -16.87 -8.50 28.86
CA GLU A 289 -18.12 -8.65 28.11
C GLU A 289 -19.31 -8.86 29.06
N ASP A 290 -19.16 -9.73 30.06
CA ASP A 290 -20.22 -10.04 31.04
C ASP A 290 -20.54 -8.85 31.95
N GLU A 291 -19.53 -8.11 32.39
CA GLU A 291 -19.75 -7.01 33.34
C GLU A 291 -20.41 -5.79 32.68
N TYR A 292 -20.04 -5.45 31.44
CA TYR A 292 -20.50 -4.21 30.82
C TYR A 292 -20.69 -4.25 29.30
N GLY A 293 -20.63 -5.41 28.66
CA GLY A 293 -20.84 -5.58 27.22
C GLY A 293 -19.62 -5.24 26.35
N GLY A 294 -18.41 -5.20 26.95
CA GLY A 294 -17.18 -5.06 26.18
C GLY A 294 -17.15 -3.78 25.34
N TRP A 295 -17.04 -3.92 24.01
CA TRP A 295 -16.86 -2.79 23.09
C TRP A 295 -18.06 -1.86 22.95
N VAL A 296 -19.27 -2.26 23.35
CA VAL A 296 -20.42 -1.33 23.33
C VAL A 296 -20.37 -0.31 24.48
N SER A 297 -19.46 -0.48 25.44
CA SER A 297 -19.29 0.42 26.58
C SER A 297 -17.99 1.20 26.52
N ARG A 298 -18.08 2.51 26.79
CA ARG A 298 -16.91 3.41 26.83
C ARG A 298 -15.87 2.99 27.89
N ARG A 299 -16.27 2.20 28.89
CA ARG A 299 -15.37 1.70 29.96
C ARG A 299 -14.18 0.92 29.38
N VAL A 300 -14.38 0.19 28.28
CA VAL A 300 -13.34 -0.62 27.62
C VAL A 300 -12.12 0.19 27.21
N VAL A 301 -12.29 1.49 26.88
CA VAL A 301 -11.19 2.37 26.46
C VAL A 301 -10.11 2.44 27.54
N LYS A 302 -10.52 2.57 28.80
CA LYS A 302 -9.60 2.66 29.94
C LYS A 302 -8.91 1.32 30.19
N ASP A 303 -9.65 0.23 30.08
CA ASP A 303 -9.13 -1.12 30.35
C ASP A 303 -8.17 -1.58 29.26
N PHE A 304 -8.51 -1.34 28.00
CA PHE A 304 -7.60 -1.58 26.87
C PHE A 304 -6.34 -0.73 26.97
N THR A 305 -6.45 0.54 27.38
CA THR A 305 -5.27 1.42 27.55
C THR A 305 -4.34 0.86 28.62
N LYS A 306 -4.87 0.35 29.73
CA LYS A 306 -4.08 -0.27 30.81
C LYS A 306 -3.44 -1.58 30.37
N TYR A 307 -4.17 -2.42 29.66
CA TYR A 307 -3.62 -3.64 29.07
C TYR A 307 -2.49 -3.33 28.08
N ALA A 308 -2.70 -2.39 27.17
CA ALA A 308 -1.67 -1.92 26.24
C ALA A 308 -0.44 -1.38 26.98
N GLU A 309 -0.63 -0.64 28.08
CA GLU A 309 0.47 -0.16 28.93
C GLU A 309 1.33 -1.30 29.49
N VAL A 310 0.70 -2.37 29.96
CA VAL A 310 1.42 -3.58 30.41
C VAL A 310 2.23 -4.14 29.25
N CYS A 311 1.64 -4.32 28.07
CA CYS A 311 2.36 -4.84 26.92
C CYS A 311 3.57 -3.96 26.54
N PHE A 312 3.40 -2.64 26.50
CA PHE A 312 4.49 -1.72 26.19
C PHE A 312 5.60 -1.78 27.24
N LYS A 313 5.24 -1.84 28.52
CA LYS A 313 6.20 -1.88 29.62
C LYS A 313 6.99 -3.19 29.63
N GLU A 314 6.31 -4.32 29.46
CA GLU A 314 6.92 -5.64 29.66
C GLU A 314 7.63 -6.19 28.41
N PHE A 315 7.26 -5.72 27.21
CA PHE A 315 7.81 -6.26 25.95
C PHE A 315 8.43 -5.21 25.03
N GLY A 316 8.19 -3.92 25.25
CA GLY A 316 8.60 -2.87 24.30
C GLY A 316 10.10 -2.56 24.26
N ASP A 317 10.88 -3.15 25.17
CA ASP A 317 12.34 -3.19 25.06
C ASP A 317 12.78 -3.94 23.79
N ARG A 318 12.06 -5.00 23.43
CA ARG A 318 12.31 -5.89 22.28
C ARG A 318 11.34 -5.70 21.12
N VAL A 319 10.07 -5.40 21.39
CA VAL A 319 9.02 -5.22 20.37
C VAL A 319 9.00 -3.79 19.84
N LYS A 320 9.19 -3.64 18.53
CA LYS A 320 9.23 -2.33 17.84
C LYS A 320 7.99 -2.02 17.02
N TYR A 321 7.17 -2.99 16.67
CA TYR A 321 5.99 -2.76 15.84
C TYR A 321 4.72 -3.21 16.56
N TRP A 322 3.87 -2.24 16.88
CA TRP A 322 2.62 -2.44 17.61
C TRP A 322 1.41 -2.17 16.72
N THR A 323 0.51 -3.13 16.62
CA THR A 323 -0.82 -2.97 16.01
C THR A 323 -1.86 -2.99 17.13
N THR A 324 -2.63 -1.92 17.33
CA THR A 324 -3.59 -1.88 18.44
C THR A 324 -4.76 -2.84 18.23
N MET A 325 -5.40 -2.77 17.06
CA MET A 325 -6.59 -3.56 16.73
C MET A 325 -6.37 -4.25 15.40
N ASN A 326 -6.74 -5.53 15.30
CA ASN A 326 -6.87 -6.21 14.02
C ASN A 326 -8.25 -5.97 13.41
N GLU A 327 -8.28 -5.50 12.16
CA GLU A 327 -9.45 -5.52 11.27
C GLU A 327 -10.76 -5.13 11.97
N ALA A 328 -10.75 -3.99 12.66
CA ALA A 328 -11.87 -3.58 13.50
C ALA A 328 -13.18 -3.44 12.71
N ASN A 329 -13.11 -3.08 11.43
CA ASN A 329 -14.27 -2.94 10.56
C ASN A 329 -15.04 -4.25 10.39
N ILE A 330 -14.34 -5.37 10.13
CA ILE A 330 -15.01 -6.66 9.97
C ILE A 330 -15.38 -7.28 11.33
N HIS A 331 -14.58 -7.06 12.39
CA HIS A 331 -14.95 -7.46 13.75
C HIS A 331 -16.30 -6.88 14.16
N VAL A 332 -16.46 -5.57 13.94
CA VAL A 332 -17.67 -4.85 14.29
C VAL A 332 -18.87 -5.33 13.45
N LEU A 333 -18.68 -5.50 12.14
CA LEU A 333 -19.74 -5.98 11.25
C LEU A 333 -20.18 -7.41 11.62
N MET A 334 -19.24 -8.32 11.85
CA MET A 334 -19.58 -9.73 12.14
C MET A 334 -20.11 -9.92 13.55
N GLY A 335 -19.56 -9.22 14.54
CA GLY A 335 -19.86 -9.41 15.96
C GLY A 335 -21.05 -8.61 16.51
N TYR A 336 -21.32 -7.43 15.94
CA TYR A 336 -22.30 -6.47 16.46
C TYR A 336 -23.40 -6.05 15.47
N ASP A 337 -23.26 -6.38 14.16
CA ASP A 337 -24.32 -6.16 13.15
C ASP A 337 -24.95 -7.49 12.74
N LEU A 338 -24.17 -8.41 12.17
CA LEU A 338 -24.69 -9.67 11.63
C LEU A 338 -24.88 -10.75 12.69
N GLY A 339 -24.17 -10.66 13.82
CA GLY A 339 -24.19 -11.67 14.87
C GLY A 339 -23.65 -13.03 14.41
N LEU A 340 -22.73 -13.05 13.44
CA LEU A 340 -22.10 -14.26 12.89
C LEU A 340 -20.80 -14.64 13.64
N SER A 341 -20.32 -13.76 14.51
CA SER A 341 -19.08 -13.90 15.27
C SER A 341 -19.32 -13.37 16.69
N GLN A 342 -18.44 -13.70 17.62
CA GLN A 342 -18.40 -13.16 18.98
C GLN A 342 -18.44 -11.62 19.03
N PRO A 343 -19.16 -11.01 19.98
CA PRO A 343 -19.94 -11.65 21.06
C PRO A 343 -21.39 -12.05 20.65
N GLN A 344 -21.64 -12.22 19.35
CA GLN A 344 -22.89 -12.65 18.74
C GLN A 344 -24.07 -11.73 19.06
N ARG A 345 -23.89 -10.43 18.80
CA ARG A 345 -24.90 -9.41 19.05
C ARG A 345 -25.49 -8.96 17.73
N CYS A 346 -26.81 -9.06 17.60
CA CYS A 346 -27.54 -8.51 16.47
C CYS A 346 -29.00 -8.23 16.84
N SER A 347 -29.67 -7.40 16.05
CA SER A 347 -31.12 -7.21 16.16
C SER A 347 -31.84 -8.53 15.80
N PRO A 348 -32.94 -8.88 16.51
CA PRO A 348 -33.73 -10.05 16.16
C PRO A 348 -34.16 -10.02 14.70
N ASN A 349 -33.88 -11.09 13.96
CA ASN A 349 -34.29 -11.24 12.58
C ASN A 349 -34.65 -12.70 12.25
N THR A 350 -35.22 -12.93 11.07
CA THR A 350 -35.72 -14.26 10.66
C THR A 350 -34.63 -15.26 10.30
N ILE A 351 -33.39 -14.80 10.11
CA ILE A 351 -32.25 -15.61 9.64
C ILE A 351 -31.35 -15.99 10.83
N MET A 352 -31.03 -15.01 11.68
CA MET A 352 -30.18 -15.13 12.85
C MET A 352 -31.03 -14.88 14.11
N ASN A 353 -31.17 -15.90 14.94
CA ASN A 353 -31.92 -15.84 16.20
C ASN A 353 -31.08 -15.20 17.32
N CYS A 354 -30.57 -13.97 17.11
CA CYS A 354 -29.83 -13.25 18.15
C CYS A 354 -30.77 -12.90 19.31
N SER A 355 -30.41 -13.37 20.51
CA SER A 355 -31.16 -13.13 21.74
C SER A 355 -30.85 -11.77 22.38
N ARG A 356 -29.83 -11.06 21.90
CA ARG A 356 -29.37 -9.75 22.42
C ARG A 356 -28.64 -8.94 21.34
N GLY A 357 -28.67 -7.62 21.49
CA GLY A 357 -27.93 -6.69 20.62
C GLY A 357 -28.84 -5.71 19.88
N ASN A 358 -28.23 -4.79 19.15
CA ASN A 358 -28.93 -3.86 18.27
C ASN A 358 -28.03 -3.49 17.09
N SER A 359 -28.29 -4.12 15.94
CA SER A 359 -27.55 -3.94 14.68
C SER A 359 -27.55 -2.50 14.16
N SER A 360 -28.52 -1.67 14.57
CA SER A 360 -28.58 -0.27 14.14
C SER A 360 -27.73 0.67 14.99
N THR A 361 -27.25 0.26 16.17
CA THR A 361 -26.52 1.16 17.09
C THR A 361 -25.21 0.57 17.61
N GLU A 362 -25.16 -0.71 17.94
CA GLU A 362 -24.00 -1.34 18.56
C GLU A 362 -22.77 -1.38 17.66
N PRO A 363 -22.86 -1.57 16.33
CA PRO A 363 -21.69 -1.48 15.46
C PRO A 363 -20.98 -0.13 15.58
N TYR A 364 -21.74 0.97 15.60
CA TYR A 364 -21.21 2.31 15.74
C TYR A 364 -20.58 2.56 17.11
N LEU A 365 -21.20 2.08 18.19
CA LEU A 365 -20.65 2.17 19.53
C LEU A 365 -19.33 1.39 19.64
N ALA A 366 -19.30 0.15 19.16
CA ALA A 366 -18.11 -0.70 19.18
C ALA A 366 -16.97 -0.06 18.36
N ALA A 367 -17.23 0.35 17.12
CA ALA A 367 -16.24 1.03 16.29
C ALA A 367 -15.72 2.32 16.95
N HIS A 368 -16.61 3.14 17.51
CA HIS A 368 -16.24 4.38 18.18
C HIS A 368 -15.33 4.13 19.40
N HIS A 369 -15.67 3.16 20.25
CA HIS A 369 -14.84 2.82 21.41
C HIS A 369 -13.52 2.16 21.02
N MET A 370 -13.46 1.36 19.96
CA MET A 370 -12.20 0.82 19.43
C MET A 370 -11.27 1.93 18.90
N LEU A 371 -11.82 2.94 18.21
CA LEU A 371 -11.07 4.12 17.76
C LEU A 371 -10.56 4.96 18.94
N LEU A 372 -11.39 5.20 19.95
CA LEU A 372 -10.97 5.88 21.17
C LEU A 372 -9.90 5.09 21.95
N ALA A 373 -10.02 3.76 22.00
CA ALA A 373 -9.04 2.87 22.62
C ALA A 373 -7.70 2.90 21.88
N HIS A 374 -7.71 2.84 20.54
CA HIS A 374 -6.52 3.06 19.72
C HIS A 374 -5.88 4.42 20.02
N ALA A 375 -6.64 5.51 19.93
CA ALA A 375 -6.12 6.86 20.15
C ALA A 375 -5.52 7.02 21.56
N SER A 376 -6.17 6.44 22.57
CA SER A 376 -5.69 6.47 23.96
C SER A 376 -4.38 5.69 24.12
N ALA A 377 -4.30 4.45 23.61
CA ALA A 377 -3.09 3.63 23.68
C ALA A 377 -1.93 4.22 22.84
N ALA A 378 -2.21 4.70 21.63
CA ALA A 378 -1.22 5.35 20.76
C ALA A 378 -0.66 6.63 21.39
N ARG A 379 -1.51 7.45 22.00
CA ARG A 379 -1.07 8.64 22.74
C ARG A 379 -0.21 8.27 23.95
N LEU A 380 -0.59 7.23 24.69
CA LEU A 380 0.21 6.72 25.81
C LEU A 380 1.59 6.26 25.33
N TYR A 381 1.64 5.45 24.26
CA TYR A 381 2.88 4.95 23.67
C TYR A 381 3.79 6.10 23.23
N ARG A 382 3.28 7.01 22.41
CA ARG A 382 4.01 8.19 21.90
C ARG A 382 4.60 9.04 23.03
N LYS A 383 3.82 9.27 24.09
CA LYS A 383 4.23 10.15 25.19
C LYS A 383 5.22 9.48 26.15
N LYS A 384 5.02 8.20 26.47
CA LYS A 384 5.74 7.54 27.57
C LYS A 384 6.81 6.56 27.10
N TYR A 385 6.64 5.90 25.96
CA TYR A 385 7.46 4.75 25.56
C TYR A 385 8.21 4.96 24.26
N GLN A 386 7.65 5.66 23.26
CA GLN A 386 8.23 5.75 21.92
C GLN A 386 9.63 6.38 21.90
N GLY A 387 9.90 7.38 22.74
CA GLY A 387 11.22 8.00 22.83
C GLY A 387 12.31 7.08 23.37
N MET A 388 11.96 6.07 24.18
CA MET A 388 12.91 5.09 24.74
C MET A 388 12.96 3.80 23.91
N GLN A 389 11.82 3.39 23.35
CA GLN A 389 11.68 2.11 22.66
C GLN A 389 11.93 2.22 21.17
N HIS A 390 11.83 3.43 20.58
CA HIS A 390 12.01 3.71 19.16
C HIS A 390 11.13 2.87 18.24
N GLY A 391 9.96 2.45 18.72
CA GLY A 391 9.00 1.66 17.95
C GLY A 391 7.90 2.48 17.27
N PHE A 392 7.06 1.77 16.53
CA PHE A 392 5.91 2.26 15.79
C PHE A 392 4.63 1.68 16.38
N ILE A 393 3.56 2.48 16.33
CA ILE A 393 2.23 2.05 16.74
C ILE A 393 1.21 2.42 15.66
N GLY A 394 0.41 1.44 15.26
CA GLY A 394 -0.55 1.54 14.17
C GLY A 394 -1.83 0.77 14.44
N PHE A 395 -2.64 0.66 13.39
CA PHE A 395 -3.96 0.04 13.37
C PHE A 395 -4.07 -0.82 12.11
N SER A 396 -4.71 -1.98 12.21
CA SER A 396 -4.94 -2.86 11.05
C SER A 396 -6.40 -2.78 10.62
N GLN A 397 -6.62 -2.71 9.32
CA GLN A 397 -7.95 -2.67 8.71
C GLN A 397 -8.01 -3.63 7.54
N LEU A 398 -9.10 -4.39 7.44
CA LEU A 398 -9.35 -5.23 6.28
C LEU A 398 -9.81 -4.34 5.13
N LEU A 399 -9.22 -4.49 3.95
CA LEU A 399 -9.57 -3.71 2.76
C LEU A 399 -10.01 -4.64 1.64
N PHE A 400 -11.08 -4.26 0.94
CA PHE A 400 -11.47 -4.86 -0.32
C PHE A 400 -11.33 -3.84 -1.44
N GLY A 401 -10.88 -4.29 -2.61
CA GLY A 401 -10.98 -3.51 -3.85
C GLY A 401 -12.42 -3.56 -4.33
N PHE A 402 -13.07 -2.39 -4.41
CA PHE A 402 -14.42 -2.26 -4.95
C PHE A 402 -14.34 -1.70 -6.37
N LEU A 403 -15.02 -2.37 -7.31
CA LEU A 403 -15.13 -1.95 -8.70
C LEU A 403 -16.60 -1.73 -9.05
N PRO A 404 -16.93 -0.73 -9.89
CA PRO A 404 -18.30 -0.48 -10.26
C PRO A 404 -18.78 -1.60 -11.19
N GLN A 405 -20.03 -2.04 -11.03
CA GLN A 405 -20.59 -3.11 -11.84
C GLN A 405 -20.73 -2.69 -13.32
N THR A 406 -21.04 -1.42 -13.55
CA THR A 406 -21.10 -0.77 -14.86
C THR A 406 -20.45 0.61 -14.82
N ASN A 407 -20.29 1.25 -15.98
CA ASN A 407 -19.79 2.63 -16.07
C ASN A 407 -20.87 3.68 -15.77
N SER A 408 -22.00 3.28 -15.19
CA SER A 408 -23.04 4.24 -14.78
C SER A 408 -22.56 5.10 -13.62
N THR A 409 -23.05 6.35 -13.57
CA THR A 409 -22.77 7.27 -12.46
C THR A 409 -23.22 6.67 -11.13
N GLU A 410 -24.34 5.94 -11.12
CA GLU A 410 -24.92 5.29 -9.96
C GLU A 410 -23.99 4.24 -9.34
N ASP A 411 -23.38 3.40 -10.18
CA ASP A 411 -22.44 2.35 -9.74
C ASP A 411 -21.10 2.95 -9.29
N ILE A 412 -20.60 3.98 -9.97
CA ILE A 412 -19.41 4.71 -9.54
C ILE A 412 -19.65 5.36 -8.17
N MET A 413 -20.80 6.00 -7.99
CA MET A 413 -21.19 6.56 -6.69
C MET A 413 -21.42 5.46 -5.63
N ALA A 414 -21.87 4.26 -6.02
CA ALA A 414 -22.02 3.14 -5.10
C ALA A 414 -20.67 2.64 -4.58
N VAL A 415 -19.67 2.53 -5.45
CA VAL A 415 -18.29 2.21 -5.06
C VAL A 415 -17.76 3.23 -4.05
N GLN A 416 -17.92 4.53 -4.33
CA GLN A 416 -17.49 5.57 -3.39
C GLN A 416 -18.16 5.42 -2.02
N ARG A 417 -19.48 5.17 -1.98
CA ARG A 417 -20.21 4.95 -0.72
C ARG A 417 -19.69 3.72 0.02
N VAL A 418 -19.44 2.60 -0.65
CA VAL A 418 -18.93 1.40 -0.01
C VAL A 418 -17.50 1.61 0.51
N GLN A 419 -16.66 2.32 -0.23
CA GLN A 419 -15.33 2.71 0.25
C GLN A 419 -15.42 3.59 1.50
N ASP A 420 -16.32 4.57 1.53
CA ASP A 420 -16.50 5.42 2.72
C ASP A 420 -17.00 4.62 3.93
N PHE A 421 -17.95 3.70 3.75
CA PHE A 421 -18.51 2.89 4.84
C PHE A 421 -17.62 1.72 5.28
N PHE A 422 -16.75 1.20 4.41
CA PHE A 422 -15.89 0.06 4.72
C PHE A 422 -14.46 0.46 5.10
N ILE A 423 -13.92 1.49 4.43
CA ILE A 423 -12.57 2.01 4.60
C ILE A 423 -12.60 3.32 5.39
N GLY A 424 -13.33 4.32 4.89
CA GLY A 424 -13.41 5.66 5.45
C GLY A 424 -13.91 5.70 6.89
N TRP A 425 -14.76 4.76 7.30
CA TRP A 425 -15.30 4.65 8.65
C TRP A 425 -14.21 4.61 9.74
N PHE A 426 -13.10 3.91 9.47
CA PHE A 426 -11.97 3.85 10.40
C PHE A 426 -10.82 4.77 9.98
N MET A 427 -10.58 4.96 8.68
CA MET A 427 -9.43 5.76 8.21
C MET A 427 -9.63 7.27 8.36
N ASN A 428 -10.83 7.80 8.09
CA ASN A 428 -11.04 9.25 8.14
C ASN A 428 -10.87 9.85 9.54
N PRO A 429 -11.31 9.19 10.64
CA PRO A 429 -11.00 9.66 11.98
C PRO A 429 -9.50 9.77 12.27
N PHE A 430 -8.65 8.93 11.66
CA PHE A 430 -7.19 9.04 11.82
C PHE A 430 -6.59 10.21 11.04
N ILE A 431 -7.09 10.47 9.83
CA ILE A 431 -6.50 11.44 8.91
C ILE A 431 -7.08 12.84 9.14
N PHE A 432 -8.39 12.93 9.35
CA PHE A 432 -9.16 14.18 9.39
C PHE A 432 -9.79 14.46 10.76
N GLY A 433 -9.76 13.50 11.69
CA GLY A 433 -10.36 13.66 13.03
C GLY A 433 -11.88 13.54 13.07
N ASP A 434 -12.53 13.19 11.96
CA ASP A 434 -13.98 13.04 11.85
C ASP A 434 -14.35 11.91 10.85
N TYR A 435 -15.59 11.43 10.91
CA TYR A 435 -16.11 10.41 9.99
C TYR A 435 -16.45 11.01 8.60
N PRO A 436 -16.51 10.20 7.52
CA PRO A 436 -16.91 10.67 6.20
C PRO A 436 -18.28 11.39 6.21
N ASP A 437 -18.41 12.50 5.48
CA ASP A 437 -19.67 13.27 5.42
C ASP A 437 -20.85 12.44 4.92
N ILE A 438 -20.61 11.54 3.96
CA ILE A 438 -21.65 10.64 3.45
C ILE A 438 -22.12 9.64 4.52
N MET A 439 -21.22 9.21 5.42
CA MET A 439 -21.61 8.40 6.56
C MET A 439 -22.44 9.22 7.54
N LYS A 440 -22.03 10.44 7.90
CA LYS A 440 -22.82 11.31 8.79
C LYS A 440 -24.20 11.63 8.20
N LYS A 441 -24.27 11.92 6.90
CA LYS A 441 -25.50 12.28 6.17
C LYS A 441 -26.43 11.10 5.99
N ASN A 442 -25.91 9.97 5.51
CA ASN A 442 -26.72 8.80 5.32
C ASN A 442 -27.03 8.23 6.70
N ALA A 443 -26.01 7.80 7.45
CA ALA A 443 -26.17 7.08 8.70
C ALA A 443 -27.03 7.80 9.72
N GLY A 444 -26.92 9.11 9.87
CA GLY A 444 -27.58 9.79 10.99
C GLY A 444 -27.33 8.97 12.27
N SER A 445 -28.39 8.49 12.90
CA SER A 445 -28.31 7.62 14.08
C SER A 445 -28.22 6.09 13.83
N ARG A 446 -28.20 5.56 12.59
CA ARG A 446 -28.73 4.18 12.36
C ARG A 446 -28.25 3.25 11.21
N LEU A 447 -27.42 3.57 10.21
CA LEU A 447 -27.46 2.79 8.93
C LEU A 447 -26.78 1.38 8.80
N PRO A 448 -27.12 0.59 7.74
CA PRO A 448 -27.19 -0.87 7.73
C PRO A 448 -26.23 -1.60 6.73
N SER A 449 -26.51 -2.90 6.57
CA SER A 449 -25.71 -4.08 6.21
C SER A 449 -25.43 -4.41 4.72
N PHE A 450 -24.40 -5.24 4.48
CA PHE A 450 -23.96 -5.79 3.19
C PHE A 450 -23.97 -7.33 3.13
N THR A 451 -24.09 -7.90 1.93
CA THR A 451 -23.81 -9.31 1.59
C THR A 451 -22.35 -9.47 1.12
N GLN A 452 -21.64 -10.47 1.65
CA GLN A 452 -20.21 -10.64 1.45
C GLN A 452 -19.87 -12.00 0.81
N LYS A 453 -18.99 -11.97 -0.21
CA LYS A 453 -18.22 -13.13 -0.67
C LYS A 453 -16.76 -12.83 -0.31
N PHE A 454 -16.22 -13.58 0.63
CA PHE A 454 -14.86 -13.38 1.15
C PHE A 454 -13.80 -13.68 0.08
N ALA A 455 -12.81 -12.81 -0.06
CA ALA A 455 -11.68 -12.98 -0.97
C ALA A 455 -10.37 -13.15 -0.17
N GLY A 456 -10.22 -14.30 0.46
CA GLY A 456 -8.94 -14.96 0.70
C GLY A 456 -9.04 -16.33 0.05
N GLN A 457 -8.01 -16.83 -0.65
CA GLN A 457 -8.18 -18.07 -1.42
C GLN A 457 -8.26 -19.28 -0.46
N LEU A 458 -9.51 -19.64 -0.14
CA LEU A 458 -9.90 -20.76 0.70
C LEU A 458 -9.49 -22.09 0.07
N THR A 459 -8.85 -22.95 0.86
CA THR A 459 -8.67 -24.37 0.50
C THR A 459 -9.28 -25.24 1.59
N PRO A 460 -10.06 -26.29 1.25
CA PRO A 460 -10.50 -27.28 2.22
C PRO A 460 -9.31 -27.87 2.98
N HIS A 461 -9.43 -28.10 4.29
CA HIS A 461 -8.32 -28.56 5.13
C HIS A 461 -7.72 -29.91 4.69
N ASN A 462 -8.54 -30.80 4.12
CA ASN A 462 -8.11 -32.10 3.55
C ASN A 462 -7.49 -32.00 2.14
N SER A 463 -7.19 -30.80 1.66
CA SER A 463 -6.59 -30.61 0.33
C SER A 463 -5.16 -31.17 0.28
N PRO A 464 -4.68 -31.62 -0.89
CA PRO A 464 -3.29 -32.04 -1.05
C PRO A 464 -2.31 -30.94 -0.61
N LEU A 465 -1.11 -31.33 -0.15
CA LEU A 465 -0.03 -30.38 0.19
C LEU A 465 0.45 -29.56 -1.02
N GLU A 466 0.01 -29.91 -2.24
CA GLU A 466 0.23 -29.17 -3.48
C GLU A 466 -0.81 -28.05 -3.66
N ASP A 467 -0.70 -27.00 -2.86
CA ASP A 467 -1.61 -25.86 -2.83
C ASP A 467 -1.26 -24.79 -3.91
N TRP A 468 -1.28 -25.21 -5.18
CA TRP A 468 -0.97 -24.37 -6.34
C TRP A 468 -1.74 -23.04 -6.39
N SER A 469 -3.01 -23.06 -5.97
CA SER A 469 -3.83 -21.87 -5.83
C SER A 469 -3.14 -20.80 -4.97
N ARG A 470 -2.67 -21.18 -3.78
CA ARG A 470 -1.96 -20.29 -2.85
C ARG A 470 -0.63 -19.81 -3.42
N VAL A 471 0.12 -20.67 -4.12
CA VAL A 471 1.35 -20.25 -4.82
C VAL A 471 1.05 -19.16 -5.86
N ASN A 472 0.02 -19.37 -6.70
CA ASN A 472 -0.37 -18.39 -7.70
C ASN A 472 -0.84 -17.07 -7.06
N TYR A 473 -1.61 -17.14 -5.98
CA TYR A 473 -2.04 -15.98 -5.20
C TYR A 473 -0.84 -15.20 -4.65
N LEU A 474 0.06 -15.88 -3.93
CA LEU A 474 1.24 -15.22 -3.34
C LEU A 474 2.14 -14.61 -4.42
N HIS A 475 2.39 -15.34 -5.51
CA HIS A 475 3.17 -14.83 -6.65
C HIS A 475 2.53 -13.58 -7.25
N ALA A 476 1.22 -13.58 -7.50
CA ALA A 476 0.52 -12.43 -8.07
C ALA A 476 0.56 -11.22 -7.14
N TYR A 477 0.18 -11.37 -5.88
CA TYR A 477 0.08 -10.25 -4.94
C TYR A 477 1.45 -9.70 -4.50
N ILE A 478 2.44 -10.57 -4.27
CA ILE A 478 3.82 -10.12 -4.02
C ILE A 478 4.37 -9.45 -5.29
N GLY A 479 4.09 -9.98 -6.47
CA GLY A 479 4.44 -9.34 -7.74
C GLY A 479 3.86 -7.93 -7.87
N SER A 480 2.58 -7.74 -7.56
CA SER A 480 1.95 -6.41 -7.56
C SER A 480 2.56 -5.43 -6.55
N MET A 481 3.19 -5.90 -5.46
CA MET A 481 3.92 -5.01 -4.54
C MET A 481 5.12 -4.35 -5.21
N VAL A 482 5.74 -4.99 -6.21
CA VAL A 482 6.84 -4.39 -6.98
C VAL A 482 6.33 -3.15 -7.73
N ASP A 483 5.14 -3.24 -8.33
CA ASP A 483 4.53 -2.11 -9.04
C ASP A 483 4.13 -0.99 -8.09
N VAL A 484 3.56 -1.34 -6.92
CA VAL A 484 3.23 -0.39 -5.84
C VAL A 484 4.47 0.40 -5.38
N LEU A 485 5.60 -0.29 -5.16
CA LEU A 485 6.86 0.35 -4.78
C LEU A 485 7.41 1.26 -5.87
N ARG A 486 7.31 0.84 -7.14
CA ARG A 486 7.72 1.66 -8.31
C ARG A 486 6.85 2.91 -8.49
N SER A 487 5.59 2.87 -8.07
CA SER A 487 4.71 4.05 -8.04
C SER A 487 5.04 5.03 -6.91
N GLY A 488 6.05 4.76 -6.08
CA GLY A 488 6.49 5.63 -4.99
C GLY A 488 5.67 5.51 -3.70
N LEU A 489 4.80 4.50 -3.59
CA LEU A 489 4.03 4.26 -2.37
C LEU A 489 4.94 3.71 -1.25
N ASN A 490 4.77 4.25 -0.04
CA ASN A 490 5.59 3.92 1.12
C ASN A 490 5.16 2.61 1.80
N VAL A 491 5.31 1.49 1.10
CA VAL A 491 5.06 0.15 1.64
C VAL A 491 6.38 -0.44 2.17
N LYS A 492 6.35 -0.96 3.40
CA LYS A 492 7.55 -1.41 4.12
C LYS A 492 7.64 -2.92 4.34
N GLY A 493 6.57 -3.65 4.08
CA GLY A 493 6.61 -5.10 4.24
C GLY A 493 5.35 -5.79 3.77
N TYR A 494 5.41 -7.12 3.73
CA TYR A 494 4.33 -8.00 3.34
C TYR A 494 4.26 -9.20 4.29
N PHE A 495 3.08 -9.45 4.88
CA PHE A 495 2.87 -10.56 5.81
C PHE A 495 1.84 -11.54 5.25
N VAL A 496 2.23 -12.80 5.06
CA VAL A 496 1.31 -13.87 4.63
C VAL A 496 0.34 -14.22 5.77
N TRP A 497 -0.97 -14.22 5.48
CA TRP A 497 -1.96 -14.94 6.28
C TRP A 497 -2.17 -16.34 5.68
N SER A 498 -1.80 -17.43 6.34
CA SER A 498 -1.18 -17.56 7.67
C SER A 498 0.11 -18.38 7.64
N PHE A 499 0.90 -18.32 8.73
CA PHE A 499 2.13 -19.12 8.82
C PHE A 499 1.85 -20.63 8.82
N MET A 500 0.83 -21.06 9.57
CA MET A 500 0.39 -22.45 9.67
C MET A 500 -1.13 -22.52 9.66
N ASP A 501 -1.70 -23.71 9.48
CA ASP A 501 -3.14 -23.91 9.61
C ASP A 501 -3.58 -23.57 11.02
N VAL A 502 -4.68 -22.84 11.11
CA VAL A 502 -5.20 -22.22 12.33
C VAL A 502 -6.69 -22.57 12.47
N PHE A 503 -7.26 -22.35 13.66
CA PHE A 503 -8.71 -22.33 13.81
C PHE A 503 -9.29 -21.11 13.09
N GLU A 504 -10.11 -21.29 12.06
CA GLU A 504 -10.66 -20.17 11.28
C GLU A 504 -12.03 -19.70 11.77
N ILE A 505 -12.18 -18.39 11.86
CA ILE A 505 -13.28 -17.69 12.55
C ILE A 505 -14.67 -18.07 12.02
N VAL A 506 -14.80 -18.29 10.72
CA VAL A 506 -16.09 -18.58 10.04
C VAL A 506 -16.20 -20.05 9.64
N GLY A 507 -15.09 -20.80 9.62
CA GLY A 507 -15.02 -22.15 9.03
C GLY A 507 -14.38 -23.21 9.89
N GLY A 508 -14.09 -22.93 11.16
CA GLY A 508 -13.46 -23.89 12.07
C GLY A 508 -12.17 -24.47 11.49
N TYR A 509 -12.06 -25.80 11.54
CA TYR A 509 -10.94 -26.52 10.91
C TYR A 509 -11.25 -27.05 9.50
N GLU A 510 -12.40 -26.70 8.91
CA GLU A 510 -12.72 -27.12 7.54
C GLU A 510 -11.92 -26.33 6.50
N LEU A 511 -11.43 -25.15 6.86
CA LEU A 511 -10.70 -24.23 6.00
C LEU A 511 -9.24 -24.13 6.42
N SER A 512 -8.38 -23.97 5.43
CA SER A 512 -6.94 -23.93 5.62
C SER A 512 -6.32 -22.72 4.92
N TYR A 513 -5.51 -21.96 5.65
CA TYR A 513 -4.81 -20.75 5.18
C TYR A 513 -3.29 -20.83 5.32
N GLY A 514 -2.78 -21.82 6.06
CA GLY A 514 -1.38 -21.89 6.44
C GLY A 514 -0.43 -22.23 5.31
N LEU A 515 0.79 -21.70 5.37
CA LEU A 515 1.94 -22.23 4.62
C LEU A 515 2.29 -23.65 5.11
N TYR A 516 2.16 -23.90 6.42
CA TYR A 516 2.27 -25.24 7.01
C TYR A 516 0.89 -25.85 7.25
N TYR A 517 0.73 -27.09 6.81
CA TYR A 517 -0.38 -27.95 7.22
C TYR A 517 -0.16 -28.41 8.65
N VAL A 518 -1.22 -28.41 9.46
CA VAL A 518 -1.23 -29.01 10.80
C VAL A 518 -2.16 -30.21 10.76
N ASP A 519 -1.63 -31.40 11.10
CA ASP A 519 -2.42 -32.62 11.10
C ASP A 519 -3.26 -32.69 12.39
N MET A 520 -4.53 -32.27 12.31
CA MET A 520 -5.43 -32.23 13.47
C MET A 520 -5.80 -33.62 14.00
N ASN A 521 -5.51 -34.69 13.24
CA ASN A 521 -5.70 -36.07 13.67
C ASN A 521 -4.44 -36.67 14.31
N ASP A 522 -3.28 -36.02 14.19
CA ASP A 522 -2.05 -36.41 14.88
C ASP A 522 -2.09 -35.83 16.30
N PRO A 523 -2.02 -36.64 17.36
CA PRO A 523 -2.00 -36.13 18.74
C PRO A 523 -0.81 -35.20 19.02
N ASN A 524 0.24 -35.22 18.18
CA ASN A 524 1.38 -34.30 18.26
C ASN A 524 1.22 -33.05 17.38
N LEU A 525 0.09 -32.89 16.69
CA LEU A 525 -0.25 -31.76 15.81
C LEU A 525 0.90 -31.41 14.86
N ARG A 526 1.44 -32.41 14.17
CA ARG A 526 2.67 -32.25 13.39
C ARG A 526 2.49 -31.26 12.24
N ARG A 527 3.43 -30.33 12.12
CA ARG A 527 3.52 -29.37 11.00
C ARG A 527 4.15 -30.03 9.76
N LYS A 528 3.53 -29.88 8.59
CA LYS A 528 4.02 -30.35 7.28
C LYS A 528 4.06 -29.18 6.30
N PRO A 529 5.20 -28.88 5.64
CA PRO A 529 5.27 -27.76 4.71
C PRO A 529 4.44 -28.04 3.45
N LYS A 530 3.58 -27.11 3.06
CA LYS A 530 2.89 -27.15 1.76
C LYS A 530 3.81 -26.67 0.63
N LEU A 531 3.34 -26.76 -0.60
CA LEU A 531 4.05 -26.24 -1.77
C LEU A 531 4.30 -24.74 -1.63
N SER A 532 3.30 -23.99 -1.14
CA SER A 532 3.42 -22.55 -0.83
C SER A 532 4.54 -22.23 0.17
N ALA A 533 4.75 -23.05 1.21
CA ALA A 533 5.88 -22.88 2.13
C ALA A 533 7.23 -23.04 1.44
N LYS A 534 7.36 -24.03 0.54
CA LYS A 534 8.59 -24.26 -0.22
C LYS A 534 8.84 -23.12 -1.20
N TRP A 535 7.80 -22.68 -1.91
CA TRP A 535 7.86 -21.54 -2.82
C TRP A 535 8.29 -20.27 -2.09
N TYR A 536 7.62 -19.93 -0.99
CA TYR A 536 7.91 -18.71 -0.23
C TYR A 536 9.32 -18.76 0.37
N SER A 537 9.76 -19.91 0.92
CA SER A 537 11.13 -20.06 1.41
C SER A 537 12.19 -19.85 0.32
N ASN A 538 11.97 -20.40 -0.88
CA ASN A 538 12.88 -20.20 -2.00
C ASN A 538 12.93 -18.74 -2.43
N PHE A 539 11.76 -18.08 -2.51
CA PHE A 539 11.66 -16.65 -2.79
C PHE A 539 12.46 -15.82 -1.77
N LEU A 540 12.20 -16.00 -0.47
CA LEU A 540 12.88 -15.24 0.60
C LEU A 540 14.40 -15.43 0.59
N LYS A 541 14.86 -16.63 0.28
CA LYS A 541 16.29 -16.97 0.25
C LYS A 541 16.97 -16.66 -1.09
N GLY A 542 16.26 -16.08 -2.06
CA GLY A 542 16.78 -15.84 -3.40
C GLY A 542 17.24 -17.12 -4.11
N LYS A 543 16.64 -18.28 -3.78
CA LYS A 543 16.97 -19.56 -4.39
C LYS A 543 16.26 -19.69 -5.75
N PRO A 544 16.86 -20.37 -6.73
CA PRO A 544 16.18 -20.70 -7.97
C PRO A 544 14.88 -21.43 -7.69
N MET A 545 13.79 -20.96 -8.29
CA MET A 545 12.49 -21.63 -8.19
C MET A 545 12.50 -22.89 -9.05
N ASP A 546 11.74 -23.92 -8.65
CA ASP A 546 11.54 -25.10 -9.48
C ASP A 546 11.03 -24.66 -10.88
N PRO A 547 11.66 -25.10 -11.98
CA PRO A 547 11.21 -24.78 -13.33
C PRO A 547 9.73 -25.06 -13.56
N LYS A 548 9.16 -26.14 -12.98
CA LYS A 548 7.73 -26.45 -13.07
C LYS A 548 6.86 -25.37 -12.42
N ILE A 549 7.25 -24.89 -11.23
CA ILE A 549 6.53 -23.82 -10.55
C ILE A 549 6.61 -22.51 -11.33
N THR A 550 7.78 -22.24 -11.91
CA THR A 550 8.01 -21.04 -12.75
C THR A 550 7.13 -21.08 -14.01
N THR A 551 7.04 -22.23 -14.69
CA THR A 551 6.21 -22.40 -15.88
C THR A 551 4.71 -22.29 -15.55
N GLU A 552 4.24 -22.91 -14.47
CA GLU A 552 2.81 -22.86 -14.10
C GLU A 552 2.36 -21.47 -13.64
N THR A 553 3.18 -20.77 -12.84
CA THR A 553 2.87 -19.40 -12.39
C THR A 553 2.88 -18.40 -13.56
N GLN A 554 3.81 -18.55 -14.52
CA GLN A 554 3.82 -17.73 -15.74
C GLN A 554 2.58 -17.96 -16.61
N ASN A 555 2.17 -19.21 -16.80
CA ASN A 555 0.95 -19.53 -17.56
C ASN A 555 -0.30 -18.88 -16.93
N ASN A 556 -0.41 -18.90 -15.60
CA ASN A 556 -1.55 -18.30 -14.88
C ASN A 556 -1.49 -16.78 -14.79
N ALA A 557 -0.31 -16.15 -14.74
CA ALA A 557 -0.16 -14.69 -14.76
C ALA A 557 -0.74 -14.08 -16.05
N THR A 558 -0.63 -14.78 -17.18
CA THR A 558 -1.27 -14.39 -18.46
C THR A 558 -2.80 -14.30 -18.35
N VAL A 559 -3.43 -15.16 -17.53
CA VAL A 559 -4.89 -15.19 -17.34
C VAL A 559 -5.37 -14.02 -16.47
N LEU A 560 -4.59 -13.61 -15.47
CA LEU A 560 -4.91 -12.46 -14.59
C LEU A 560 -4.63 -11.10 -15.24
N SER A 561 -3.77 -11.05 -16.27
CA SER A 561 -3.46 -9.82 -17.03
C SER A 561 -4.60 -9.29 -17.90
N HIS A 562 -5.73 -10.01 -17.97
CA HIS A 562 -6.95 -9.58 -18.68
C HIS A 562 -7.88 -8.68 -17.85
N ILE A 563 -7.47 -8.24 -16.66
CA ILE A 563 -8.14 -7.12 -15.97
C ILE A 563 -7.69 -5.82 -16.65
N PRO A 564 -8.61 -5.02 -17.24
CA PRO A 564 -8.23 -3.83 -17.98
C PRO A 564 -7.43 -2.87 -17.10
N SER A 565 -6.30 -2.40 -17.63
CA SER A 565 -5.50 -1.32 -17.06
C SER A 565 -6.36 -0.09 -16.77
N LEU A 566 -6.48 0.30 -15.50
CA LEU A 566 -7.09 1.55 -15.03
C LEU A 566 -6.21 2.79 -15.32
N HIS A 567 -5.57 2.81 -16.49
CA HIS A 567 -4.82 3.95 -17.01
C HIS A 567 -5.39 4.36 -18.37
N SER A 568 -6.64 4.80 -18.36
CA SER A 568 -7.17 5.75 -19.33
C SER A 568 -8.38 6.45 -18.73
N GLY A 569 -8.20 7.67 -18.27
CA GLY A 569 -9.27 8.51 -17.74
C GLY A 569 -8.70 9.81 -17.23
N THR A 570 -8.59 10.76 -18.16
CA THR A 570 -8.36 12.21 -17.95
C THR A 570 -9.19 12.80 -16.83
#